data_AF-A0A9X0KA59-F1
#
_entry.id   AF-A0A9X0KA59-F1
#
_cell.length_a   1.000
_cell.length_b   1.000
_cell.length_c   1.000
_cell.angle_alpha   90.00
_cell.angle_beta   90.00
_cell.angle_gamma   90.00
#
_symmetry.space_group_name_H-M   'P 1'
#
loop_
_entity.id
_entity.type
_entity.pdbx_description
1 polymer ?
#
loop_
_entity_poly.entity_id
_entity_poly.type
_entity_poly.pdbx_seq_one_letter_code
_entity_poly.pdbx_strand_id
1 'polypeptide(L)'
;MAKGIMTYDVGEQVDLHLLIKSSTKGIASNGKPFLTLILQDQSGDIEAKLWDAKQNDELTYAAQTIVKVVGDIHHYRGRNQLKLRNIRPVAENEQIRIDDFLETAPIPKHDMMDTIMQYIFDMKNPNIQRVTRHLLKKYGQEFADYPAATKNHHEFVSGLAYHVVSMLHLAKSIVDLYPSLDRDLLYSGIILHDLGKVKELSGPVSTTYTVEGNLIGHISIMVTEIAKAAEELGIDSEEILILQHLVLSHHGKGEWGSPKPPMVKEAEILHYIDNLDAKMNMMDRALEHVKPGEYTERIFALENRSFYKPTFHNESS
;
A
#
# COMPACT_ATOMS: atom_id res chain seq x y z
N MET A 1 -15.79 4.26 20.66
CA MET A 1 -14.57 3.72 20.03
C MET A 1 -13.40 4.02 20.95
N ALA A 2 -12.47 3.08 21.14
CA ALA A 2 -11.26 3.35 21.90
C ALA A 2 -10.42 4.41 21.16
N LYS A 3 -9.67 5.22 21.92
CA LYS A 3 -8.76 6.23 21.36
C LYS A 3 -7.64 5.49 20.60
N GLY A 4 -7.47 5.77 19.31
CA GLY A 4 -6.41 5.13 18.49
C GLY A 4 -5.02 5.72 18.79
N ILE A 5 -3.96 4.93 18.60
CA ILE A 5 -2.59 5.29 19.00
C ILE A 5 -2.12 6.64 18.44
N MET A 6 -2.51 6.99 17.22
CA MET A 6 -2.10 8.25 16.57
C MET A 6 -2.79 9.50 17.13
N THR A 7 -3.82 9.33 17.96
CA THR A 7 -4.57 10.45 18.54
C THR A 7 -4.08 10.84 19.94
N TYR A 8 -3.09 10.13 20.49
CA TYR A 8 -2.49 10.46 21.78
C TYR A 8 -1.47 11.59 21.64
N ASP A 9 -1.56 12.57 22.54
CA ASP A 9 -0.62 13.68 22.60
C ASP A 9 0.63 13.32 23.41
N VAL A 10 1.72 14.06 23.19
CA VAL A 10 2.97 13.88 23.94
C VAL A 10 2.73 14.05 25.44
N GLY A 11 3.19 13.07 26.23
CA GLY A 11 3.01 13.01 27.67
C GLY A 11 1.76 12.25 28.13
N GLU A 12 0.86 11.88 27.23
CA GLU A 12 -0.28 11.04 27.59
C GLU A 12 0.11 9.58 27.83
N GLN A 13 -0.62 8.95 28.75
CA GLN A 13 -0.48 7.54 29.07
C GLN A 13 -1.29 6.68 28.12
N VAL A 14 -0.68 5.60 27.64
CA VAL A 14 -1.29 4.61 26.77
C VAL A 14 -1.50 3.31 27.55
N ASP A 15 -2.69 2.72 27.43
CA ASP A 15 -3.02 1.34 27.83
C ASP A 15 -3.92 0.76 26.73
N LEU A 16 -3.31 0.09 25.75
CA LEU A 16 -3.98 -0.37 24.53
C LEU A 16 -3.51 -1.76 24.12
N HIS A 17 -4.34 -2.45 23.35
CA HIS A 17 -3.92 -3.57 22.52
C HIS A 17 -3.42 -3.01 21.17
N LEU A 18 -2.30 -3.54 20.67
CA LEU A 18 -1.70 -3.16 19.39
C LEU A 18 -1.14 -4.40 18.68
N LEU A 19 -1.05 -4.35 17.36
CA LEU A 19 -0.39 -5.38 16.56
C LEU A 19 1.09 -5.03 16.35
N ILE A 20 1.99 -5.99 16.48
CA ILE A 20 3.38 -5.83 16.05
C ILE A 20 3.43 -5.94 14.53
N LYS A 21 3.57 -4.81 13.84
CA LYS A 21 3.76 -4.73 12.38
C LYS A 21 5.12 -5.28 11.97
N SER A 22 6.17 -4.87 12.69
CA SER A 22 7.53 -5.38 12.52
C SER A 22 8.33 -5.35 13.82
N SER A 23 9.35 -6.21 13.89
CA SER A 23 10.24 -6.36 15.03
C SER A 23 11.66 -6.52 14.53
N THR A 24 12.57 -5.64 14.95
CA THR A 24 13.96 -5.65 14.51
C THR A 24 14.88 -5.62 15.71
N LYS A 25 15.79 -6.61 15.79
CA LYS A 25 16.83 -6.67 16.82
C LYS A 25 17.92 -5.64 16.55
N GLY A 26 18.30 -4.90 17.60
CA GLY A 26 19.44 -4.00 17.61
C GLY A 26 20.34 -4.24 18.81
N ILE A 27 21.52 -3.62 18.79
CA ILE A 27 22.47 -3.56 19.92
C ILE A 27 22.66 -2.09 20.28
N ALA A 28 22.41 -1.75 21.54
CA ALA A 28 22.56 -0.39 22.04
C ALA A 28 24.04 -0.04 22.23
N SER A 29 24.36 1.25 22.38
CA SER A 29 25.74 1.71 22.61
C SER A 29 26.41 1.12 23.85
N ASN A 30 25.62 0.65 24.81
CA ASN A 30 26.08 -0.05 26.01
C ASN A 30 26.26 -1.57 25.80
N GLY A 31 26.14 -2.07 24.56
CA GLY A 31 26.30 -3.48 24.20
C GLY A 31 25.08 -4.37 24.48
N LYS A 32 24.02 -3.85 25.11
CA LYS A 32 22.83 -4.64 25.42
C LYS A 32 21.89 -4.76 24.20
N PRO A 33 21.27 -5.92 23.98
CA PRO A 33 20.27 -6.09 22.92
C PRO A 33 18.98 -5.32 23.23
N PHE A 34 18.30 -4.87 22.19
CA PHE A 34 16.95 -4.30 22.27
C PHE A 34 16.16 -4.68 21.01
N LEU A 35 14.83 -4.58 21.09
CA LEU A 35 13.96 -4.67 19.91
C LEU A 35 13.40 -3.30 19.58
N THR A 36 13.50 -2.90 18.32
CA THR A 36 12.64 -1.86 17.75
C THR A 36 11.37 -2.53 17.28
N LEU A 37 10.23 -2.13 17.86
CA LEU A 37 8.90 -2.61 17.49
C LEU A 37 8.16 -1.48 16.77
N ILE A 38 7.55 -1.80 15.64
CA ILE A 38 6.53 -0.93 15.04
C ILE A 38 5.17 -1.50 15.44
N LEU A 39 4.44 -0.75 16.25
CA LEU A 39 3.16 -1.14 16.82
C LEU A 39 2.05 -0.39 16.09
N GLN A 40 0.97 -1.08 15.72
CA GLN A 40 -0.12 -0.47 14.96
C GLN A 40 -1.51 -0.79 15.50
N ASP A 41 -2.44 0.11 15.20
CA ASP A 41 -3.88 -0.12 15.17
C ASP A 41 -4.47 0.52 13.89
N GLN A 42 -5.81 0.61 13.79
CA GLN A 42 -6.49 1.22 12.64
C GLN A 42 -6.18 2.70 12.44
N SER A 43 -5.70 3.42 13.46
CA SER A 43 -5.36 4.84 13.36
C SER A 43 -3.96 5.10 12.81
N GLY A 44 -3.10 4.07 12.75
CA GLY A 44 -1.73 4.17 12.23
C GLY A 44 -0.73 3.37 13.05
N ASP A 45 0.56 3.70 12.91
CA ASP A 45 1.66 3.01 13.59
C ASP A 45 2.62 3.94 14.35
N ILE A 46 3.23 3.39 15.41
CA ILE A 46 4.18 4.09 16.27
C ILE A 46 5.41 3.23 16.58
N GLU A 47 6.59 3.84 16.58
CA GLU A 47 7.83 3.18 17.00
C GLU A 47 7.88 3.05 18.53
N ALA A 48 8.24 1.86 19.00
CA ALA A 48 8.55 1.58 20.40
C ALA A 48 9.88 0.84 20.52
N LYS A 49 10.57 1.00 21.66
CA LYS A 49 11.81 0.27 21.96
C LYS A 49 11.65 -0.59 23.20
N LEU A 50 11.82 -1.89 23.02
CA LEU A 50 11.94 -2.86 24.11
C LEU A 50 13.42 -3.02 24.45
N TRP A 51 13.86 -2.29 25.47
CA TRP A 51 15.25 -2.35 25.96
C TRP A 51 15.52 -3.63 26.76
N ASP A 52 16.81 -4.00 26.84
CA ASP A 52 17.29 -5.16 27.59
C ASP A 52 16.58 -6.47 27.17
N ALA A 53 16.40 -6.63 25.85
CA ALA A 53 15.66 -7.75 25.26
C ALA A 53 16.28 -9.11 25.60
N LYS A 54 15.45 -10.05 26.03
CA LYS A 54 15.85 -11.42 26.39
C LYS A 54 15.92 -12.31 25.16
N GLN A 55 16.55 -13.47 25.33
CA GLN A 55 16.80 -14.41 24.22
C GLN A 55 15.51 -14.88 23.51
N ASN A 56 14.38 -14.99 24.23
CA ASN A 56 13.09 -15.40 23.67
C ASN A 56 12.19 -14.22 23.26
N ASP A 57 12.59 -12.98 23.51
CA ASP A 57 11.76 -11.82 23.22
C ASP A 57 11.56 -11.64 21.70
N GLU A 58 12.55 -12.04 20.89
CA GLU A 58 12.44 -12.02 19.41
C GLU A 58 11.32 -12.92 18.89
N LEU A 59 11.16 -14.12 19.48
CA LEU A 59 10.10 -15.05 19.12
C LEU A 59 8.75 -14.59 19.69
N THR A 60 8.77 -14.07 20.91
CA THR A 60 7.56 -13.62 21.63
C THR A 60 6.95 -12.39 20.96
N TYR A 61 7.80 -11.43 20.58
CA TYR A 61 7.41 -10.15 19.99
C TYR A 61 7.75 -10.11 18.49
N ALA A 62 7.44 -11.21 17.80
CA ALA A 62 7.52 -11.31 16.36
C ALA A 62 6.40 -10.49 15.68
N ALA A 63 6.55 -10.26 14.37
CA ALA A 63 5.49 -9.65 13.57
C ALA A 63 4.20 -10.49 13.62
N GLN A 64 3.05 -9.83 13.49
CA GLN A 64 1.70 -10.40 13.61
C GLN A 64 1.29 -10.82 15.03
N THR A 65 2.14 -10.63 16.05
CA THR A 65 1.73 -10.83 17.44
C THR A 65 0.93 -9.63 17.95
N ILE A 66 -0.24 -9.89 18.52
CA ILE A 66 -1.04 -8.88 19.23
C ILE A 66 -0.51 -8.77 20.66
N VAL A 67 -0.23 -7.55 21.09
CA VAL A 67 0.30 -7.24 22.41
C VAL A 67 -0.58 -6.24 23.14
N LYS A 68 -0.67 -6.37 24.46
CA LYS A 68 -1.14 -5.32 25.34
C LYS A 68 0.07 -4.48 25.78
N VAL A 69 0.01 -3.16 25.56
CA VAL A 69 1.07 -2.22 25.90
C VAL A 69 0.60 -1.20 26.93
N VAL A 70 1.49 -0.85 27.85
CA VAL A 70 1.32 0.27 28.76
C VAL A 70 2.55 1.16 28.65
N GLY A 71 2.36 2.46 28.45
CA GLY A 71 3.47 3.37 28.20
C GLY A 71 3.08 4.84 28.18
N ASP A 72 3.99 5.68 27.68
CA ASP A 72 3.80 7.12 27.54
C ASP A 72 4.25 7.57 26.14
N ILE A 73 3.51 8.48 25.50
CA ILE A 73 3.94 9.08 24.23
C ILE A 73 5.06 10.07 24.49
N HIS A 74 6.19 9.88 23.83
CA HIS A 74 7.36 10.72 23.90
C HIS A 74 7.74 11.26 22.52
N HIS A 75 8.23 12.50 22.47
CA HIS A 75 8.76 13.07 21.24
C HIS A 75 10.29 12.92 21.22
N TYR A 76 10.84 12.28 20.20
CA TYR A 76 12.26 12.06 20.04
C TYR A 76 12.72 12.27 18.60
N ARG A 77 13.67 13.18 18.39
CA ARG A 77 14.27 13.52 17.07
C ARG A 77 13.24 13.83 15.99
N GLY A 78 12.20 14.58 16.35
CA GLY A 78 11.17 15.01 15.40
C GLY A 78 10.04 14.01 15.20
N ARG A 79 10.05 12.85 15.87
CA ARG A 79 9.01 11.82 15.78
C ARG A 79 8.43 11.44 17.13
N ASN A 80 7.14 11.12 17.16
CA ASN A 80 6.53 10.50 18.33
C ASN A 80 6.96 9.04 18.44
N GLN A 81 7.24 8.58 19.66
CA GLN A 81 7.60 7.22 20.01
C GLN A 81 6.84 6.80 21.26
N LEU A 82 6.46 5.53 21.34
CA LEU A 82 5.87 4.96 22.54
C LEU A 82 6.99 4.47 23.47
N LYS A 83 7.13 5.14 24.62
CA LYS A 83 8.01 4.66 25.70
C LYS A 83 7.29 3.56 26.48
N LEU A 84 7.70 2.31 26.26
CA LEU A 84 7.12 1.15 26.94
C LEU A 84 7.45 1.15 28.44
N ARG A 85 6.41 1.03 29.27
CA ARG A 85 6.50 0.66 30.68
C ARG A 85 6.26 -0.83 30.88
N ASN A 86 5.30 -1.39 30.14
CA ASN A 86 4.98 -2.81 30.14
C ASN A 86 4.49 -3.24 28.74
N ILE A 87 4.80 -4.48 28.37
CA ILE A 87 4.32 -5.13 27.15
C ILE A 87 4.13 -6.61 27.44
N ARG A 88 3.05 -7.19 26.93
CA ARG A 88 2.81 -8.64 26.97
C ARG A 88 2.02 -9.09 25.74
N PRO A 89 2.21 -10.32 25.25
CA PRO A 89 1.27 -10.91 24.31
C PRO A 89 -0.14 -10.98 24.90
N VAL A 90 -1.12 -10.88 24.01
CA VAL A 90 -2.53 -11.13 24.33
C VAL A 90 -2.71 -12.63 24.59
N ALA A 91 -3.45 -12.96 25.65
CA ALA A 91 -3.76 -14.36 25.94
C ALA A 91 -4.89 -14.86 25.02
N GLU A 92 -4.88 -16.14 24.66
CA GLU A 92 -5.86 -16.74 23.73
C GLU A 92 -7.32 -16.52 24.14
N ASN A 93 -7.58 -16.38 25.45
CA ASN A 93 -8.91 -16.15 26.00
C ASN A 93 -9.42 -14.70 25.84
N GLU A 94 -8.60 -13.75 25.42
CA GLU A 94 -9.01 -12.35 25.19
C GLU A 94 -9.76 -12.17 23.85
N GLN A 95 -9.83 -13.20 22.98
CA GLN A 95 -10.60 -13.24 21.72
C GLN A 95 -10.42 -12.03 20.77
N ILE A 96 -9.22 -11.47 20.72
CA ILE A 96 -8.91 -10.30 19.89
C ILE A 96 -8.46 -10.77 18.49
N ARG A 97 -9.01 -10.17 17.42
CA ARG A 97 -8.66 -10.52 16.03
C ARG A 97 -7.62 -9.56 15.48
N ILE A 98 -6.76 -10.06 14.60
CA ILE A 98 -5.75 -9.23 13.94
C ILE A 98 -6.43 -8.12 13.12
N ASP A 99 -7.55 -8.43 12.46
CA ASP A 99 -8.33 -7.51 11.61
C ASP A 99 -8.76 -6.22 12.35
N ASP A 100 -8.88 -6.26 13.68
CA ASP A 100 -9.23 -5.10 14.51
C ASP A 100 -8.10 -4.05 14.57
N PHE A 101 -6.89 -4.38 14.10
CA PHE A 101 -5.69 -3.53 14.10
C PHE A 101 -5.14 -3.24 12.70
N LEU A 102 -5.73 -3.82 11.66
CA LEU A 102 -5.29 -3.60 10.30
C LEU A 102 -6.01 -2.37 9.76
N GLU A 103 -5.22 -1.42 9.26
CA GLU A 103 -5.75 -0.40 8.38
C GLU A 103 -6.25 -1.08 7.09
N THR A 104 -7.42 -0.67 6.62
CA THR A 104 -8.07 -1.20 5.42
C THR A 104 -8.46 -0.08 4.48
N ALA A 105 -8.69 -0.40 3.20
CA ALA A 105 -9.27 0.56 2.27
C ALA A 105 -10.59 1.17 2.80
N PRO A 106 -10.88 2.44 2.48
CA PRO A 106 -12.11 3.13 2.91
C PRO A 106 -13.36 2.65 2.15
N ILE A 107 -13.18 1.83 1.10
CA ILE A 107 -14.25 1.24 0.30
C ILE A 107 -14.27 -0.27 0.56
N PRO A 108 -15.46 -0.89 0.76
CA PRO A 108 -15.55 -2.33 0.91
C PRO A 108 -14.97 -3.10 -0.28
N LYS A 109 -14.28 -4.21 0.01
CA LYS A 109 -13.65 -5.10 -0.98
C LYS A 109 -14.60 -5.48 -2.12
N HIS A 110 -15.83 -5.86 -1.78
CA HIS A 110 -16.87 -6.21 -2.75
C HIS A 110 -17.12 -5.07 -3.76
N ASP A 111 -17.33 -3.85 -3.27
CA ASP A 111 -17.68 -2.71 -4.10
C ASP A 111 -16.52 -2.28 -5.01
N MET A 112 -15.27 -2.41 -4.53
CA MET A 112 -14.08 -2.18 -5.36
C MET A 112 -13.99 -3.19 -6.50
N MET A 113 -14.20 -4.48 -6.22
CA MET A 113 -14.15 -5.52 -7.23
C MET A 113 -15.29 -5.40 -8.26
N ASP A 114 -16.49 -5.04 -7.82
CA ASP A 114 -17.62 -4.75 -8.70
C ASP A 114 -17.32 -3.57 -9.62
N THR A 115 -16.73 -2.51 -9.08
CA THR A 115 -16.30 -1.34 -9.86
C THR A 115 -15.30 -1.75 -10.95
N ILE A 116 -14.25 -2.47 -10.60
CA ILE A 116 -13.24 -2.95 -11.56
C ILE A 116 -13.88 -3.84 -12.63
N MET A 117 -14.75 -4.76 -12.23
CA MET A 117 -15.46 -5.63 -13.17
C MET A 117 -16.36 -4.83 -14.12
N GLN A 118 -17.03 -3.78 -13.66
CA GLN A 118 -17.82 -2.90 -14.52
C GLN A 118 -16.94 -2.20 -15.57
N TYR A 119 -15.78 -1.68 -15.18
CA TYR A 119 -14.81 -1.10 -16.12
C TYR A 119 -14.36 -2.11 -17.19
N ILE A 120 -14.17 -3.39 -16.83
CA ILE A 120 -13.86 -4.46 -17.79
C ILE A 120 -15.05 -4.73 -18.72
N PHE A 121 -16.28 -4.79 -18.19
CA PHE A 121 -17.48 -5.05 -19.00
C PHE A 121 -17.76 -3.95 -20.01
N ASP A 122 -17.40 -2.71 -19.70
CA ASP A 122 -17.58 -1.57 -20.58
C ASP A 122 -16.54 -1.51 -21.73
N MET A 123 -15.48 -2.32 -21.66
CA MET A 123 -14.49 -2.44 -22.74
C MET A 123 -15.10 -3.03 -24.01
N LYS A 124 -14.73 -2.46 -25.15
CA LYS A 124 -15.22 -2.86 -26.48
C LYS A 124 -14.24 -3.76 -27.23
N ASN A 125 -12.94 -3.63 -27.00
CA ASN A 125 -11.92 -4.48 -27.61
C ASN A 125 -11.98 -5.89 -26.95
N PRO A 126 -12.36 -6.94 -27.71
CA PRO A 126 -12.57 -8.26 -27.14
C PRO A 126 -11.28 -8.94 -26.68
N ASN A 127 -10.14 -8.68 -27.32
CA ASN A 127 -8.86 -9.28 -26.95
C ASN A 127 -8.37 -8.72 -25.61
N ILE A 128 -8.37 -7.39 -25.48
CA ILE A 128 -8.00 -6.67 -24.26
C ILE A 128 -8.92 -7.07 -23.10
N GLN A 129 -10.24 -7.06 -23.31
CA GLN A 129 -11.21 -7.45 -22.29
C GLN A 129 -10.99 -8.90 -21.82
N ARG A 130 -10.80 -9.85 -22.75
CA ARG A 130 -10.62 -11.26 -22.43
C ARG A 130 -9.36 -11.50 -21.59
N VAL A 131 -8.23 -10.91 -21.97
CA VAL A 131 -6.96 -11.05 -21.22
C VAL A 131 -7.08 -10.41 -19.84
N THR A 132 -7.62 -9.19 -19.76
CA THR A 132 -7.80 -8.49 -18.48
C THR A 132 -8.68 -9.29 -17.53
N ARG A 133 -9.84 -9.75 -18.00
CA ARG A 133 -10.77 -10.55 -17.19
C ARG A 133 -10.17 -11.89 -16.78
N HIS A 134 -9.41 -12.54 -17.65
CA HIS A 134 -8.75 -13.81 -17.35
C HIS A 134 -7.74 -13.68 -16.22
N LEU A 135 -6.88 -12.67 -16.30
CA LEU A 135 -5.88 -12.38 -15.27
C LEU A 135 -6.51 -11.94 -13.95
N LEU A 136 -7.52 -11.06 -13.99
CA LEU A 136 -8.25 -10.68 -12.78
C LEU A 136 -8.97 -11.86 -12.15
N LYS A 137 -9.54 -12.78 -12.95
CA LYS A 137 -10.15 -14.01 -12.41
C LYS A 137 -9.10 -14.92 -11.76
N LYS A 138 -7.90 -15.00 -12.33
CA LYS A 138 -6.79 -15.84 -11.84
C LYS A 138 -6.23 -15.35 -10.52
N TYR A 139 -6.16 -14.03 -10.32
CA TYR A 139 -5.48 -13.40 -9.17
C TYR A 139 -6.40 -12.55 -8.28
N GLY A 140 -7.71 -12.52 -8.57
CA GLY A 140 -8.65 -11.55 -8.00
C GLY A 140 -8.89 -11.70 -6.51
N GLN A 141 -8.71 -12.90 -5.95
CA GLN A 141 -8.87 -13.12 -4.51
C GLN A 141 -7.76 -12.43 -3.74
N GLU A 142 -6.50 -12.69 -4.12
CA GLU A 142 -5.30 -12.08 -3.55
C GLU A 142 -5.24 -10.58 -3.85
N PHE A 143 -5.47 -10.18 -5.10
CA PHE A 143 -5.47 -8.78 -5.54
C PHE A 143 -6.35 -7.89 -4.65
N ALA A 144 -7.49 -8.42 -4.22
CA ALA A 144 -8.46 -7.69 -3.43
C ALA A 144 -8.08 -7.55 -1.94
N ASP A 145 -7.11 -8.32 -1.44
CA ASP A 145 -6.63 -8.23 -0.05
C ASP A 145 -5.25 -7.57 0.05
N TYR A 146 -4.44 -7.64 -1.00
CA TYR A 146 -3.05 -7.21 -0.95
C TYR A 146 -2.90 -5.67 -0.85
N PRO A 147 -1.84 -5.19 -0.18
CA PRO A 147 -1.45 -3.79 -0.22
C PRO A 147 -0.85 -3.43 -1.58
N ALA A 148 -0.88 -2.14 -1.94
CA ALA A 148 -0.21 -1.68 -3.16
C ALA A 148 1.30 -1.50 -2.94
N ALA A 149 1.77 -1.31 -1.71
CA ALA A 149 3.20 -1.17 -1.44
C ALA A 149 3.56 -1.76 -0.08
N THR A 150 4.86 -2.05 0.11
CA THR A 150 5.37 -2.40 1.45
C THR A 150 5.44 -1.18 2.38
N LYS A 151 5.51 0.04 1.81
CA LYS A 151 5.59 1.33 2.51
C LYS A 151 5.04 2.46 1.63
N ASN A 152 4.66 3.56 2.27
CA ASN A 152 4.36 4.89 1.73
C ASN A 152 2.94 5.13 1.20
N HIS A 153 2.50 4.42 0.15
CA HIS A 153 1.19 4.62 -0.45
C HIS A 153 0.42 3.31 -0.46
N HIS A 154 -0.84 3.36 -0.04
CA HIS A 154 -1.74 2.21 -0.08
C HIS A 154 -1.15 0.93 0.55
N GLU A 155 -0.32 1.05 1.59
CA GLU A 155 0.35 -0.07 2.28
C GLU A 155 -0.58 -0.85 3.24
N PHE A 156 -1.87 -0.60 3.16
CA PHE A 156 -2.93 -1.18 3.98
C PHE A 156 -3.66 -2.31 3.25
N VAL A 157 -4.46 -3.09 3.99
CA VAL A 157 -5.21 -4.21 3.43
C VAL A 157 -6.20 -3.71 2.38
N SER A 158 -6.27 -4.42 1.25
CA SER A 158 -7.02 -4.04 0.06
C SER A 158 -6.55 -2.72 -0.60
N GLY A 159 -5.35 -2.24 -0.25
CA GLY A 159 -4.77 -1.04 -0.82
C GLY A 159 -4.52 -1.13 -2.32
N LEU A 160 -4.18 -2.31 -2.84
CA LEU A 160 -3.93 -2.52 -4.27
C LEU A 160 -5.21 -2.34 -5.10
N ALA A 161 -6.32 -2.97 -4.70
CA ALA A 161 -7.59 -2.80 -5.37
C ALA A 161 -8.11 -1.36 -5.26
N TYR A 162 -7.94 -0.72 -4.10
CA TYR A 162 -8.34 0.66 -3.89
C TYR A 162 -7.56 1.64 -4.80
N HIS A 163 -6.25 1.45 -4.91
CA HIS A 163 -5.37 2.19 -5.83
C HIS A 163 -5.87 2.07 -7.28
N VAL A 164 -6.12 0.85 -7.75
CA VAL A 164 -6.65 0.62 -9.11
C VAL A 164 -8.01 1.30 -9.33
N VAL A 165 -8.93 1.25 -8.35
CA VAL A 165 -10.23 1.94 -8.45
C VAL A 165 -10.05 3.46 -8.56
N SER A 166 -9.18 4.04 -7.74
CA SER A 166 -8.88 5.48 -7.81
C SER A 166 -8.31 5.88 -9.17
N MET A 167 -7.34 5.11 -9.67
CA MET A 167 -6.75 5.32 -11.00
C MET A 167 -7.79 5.19 -12.12
N LEU A 168 -8.74 4.24 -12.04
CA LEU A 168 -9.81 4.10 -13.03
C LEU A 168 -10.77 5.30 -13.04
N HIS A 169 -11.06 5.89 -11.88
CA HIS A 169 -11.83 7.14 -11.79
C HIS A 169 -11.07 8.33 -12.41
N LEU A 170 -9.77 8.45 -12.14
CA LEU A 170 -8.91 9.45 -12.77
C LEU A 170 -8.86 9.26 -14.29
N ALA A 171 -8.64 8.02 -14.74
CA ALA A 171 -8.58 7.67 -16.15
C ALA A 171 -9.88 7.98 -16.89
N LYS A 172 -11.03 7.73 -16.27
CA LYS A 172 -12.33 8.11 -16.84
C LYS A 172 -12.41 9.61 -17.09
N SER A 173 -12.03 10.41 -16.11
CA SER A 173 -12.01 11.88 -16.24
C SER A 173 -11.05 12.35 -17.34
N ILE A 174 -9.88 11.70 -17.45
CA ILE A 174 -8.87 12.03 -18.47
C ILE A 174 -9.34 11.63 -19.87
N VAL A 175 -9.93 10.45 -20.04
CA VAL A 175 -10.44 9.97 -21.34
C VAL A 175 -11.58 10.86 -21.84
N ASP A 176 -12.45 11.35 -20.94
CA ASP A 176 -13.52 12.28 -21.30
C ASP A 176 -12.98 13.62 -21.84
N LEU A 177 -11.83 14.09 -21.31
CA LEU A 177 -11.14 15.29 -21.78
C LEU A 177 -10.27 15.06 -23.02
N TYR A 178 -9.70 13.86 -23.17
CA TYR A 178 -8.84 13.47 -24.28
C TYR A 178 -9.40 12.25 -25.03
N PRO A 179 -10.46 12.42 -25.85
CA PRO A 179 -11.09 11.32 -26.59
C PRO A 179 -10.18 10.59 -27.58
N SER A 180 -8.99 11.15 -27.84
CA SER A 180 -7.95 10.52 -28.66
C SER A 180 -7.25 9.35 -27.97
N LEU A 181 -7.45 9.14 -26.66
CA LEU A 181 -6.90 8.01 -25.92
C LEU A 181 -7.73 6.75 -26.17
N ASP A 182 -7.05 5.62 -26.32
CA ASP A 182 -7.71 4.31 -26.30
C ASP A 182 -8.10 3.97 -24.86
N ARG A 183 -9.41 4.05 -24.61
CA ARG A 183 -10.00 3.79 -23.30
C ARG A 183 -9.76 2.37 -22.81
N ASP A 184 -9.94 1.38 -23.69
CA ASP A 184 -9.91 -0.02 -23.29
C ASP A 184 -8.47 -0.43 -22.95
N LEU A 185 -7.52 0.05 -23.76
CA LEU A 185 -6.10 -0.16 -23.51
C LEU A 185 -5.65 0.52 -22.21
N LEU A 186 -6.04 1.78 -21.97
CA LEU A 186 -5.70 2.49 -20.74
C LEU A 186 -6.29 1.79 -19.50
N TYR A 187 -7.58 1.45 -19.52
CA TYR A 187 -8.23 0.79 -18.38
C TYR A 187 -7.64 -0.60 -18.11
N SER A 188 -7.34 -1.37 -19.16
CA SER A 188 -6.66 -2.65 -19.01
C SER A 188 -5.26 -2.50 -18.43
N GLY A 189 -4.49 -1.53 -18.93
CA GLY A 189 -3.18 -1.19 -18.38
C GLY A 189 -3.25 -0.86 -16.89
N ILE A 190 -4.21 -0.04 -16.47
CA ILE A 190 -4.43 0.31 -15.06
C ILE A 190 -4.81 -0.92 -14.22
N ILE A 191 -5.70 -1.78 -14.69
CA ILE A 191 -6.11 -2.96 -13.92
C ILE A 191 -4.95 -3.95 -13.75
N LEU A 192 -4.07 -4.04 -14.74
CA LEU A 192 -3.02 -5.05 -14.77
C LEU A 192 -1.67 -4.57 -14.26
N HIS A 193 -1.33 -3.28 -14.29
CA HIS A 193 0.05 -2.80 -14.09
C HIS A 193 0.74 -3.37 -12.84
N ASP A 194 -0.01 -3.42 -11.74
CA ASP A 194 0.47 -3.89 -10.44
C ASP A 194 -0.09 -5.23 -10.00
N LEU A 195 -0.86 -5.93 -10.86
CA LEU A 195 -1.44 -7.22 -10.49
C LEU A 195 -0.35 -8.27 -10.17
N GLY A 196 0.86 -8.10 -10.71
CA GLY A 196 2.05 -8.90 -10.35
C GLY A 196 2.46 -8.82 -8.87
N LYS A 197 1.97 -7.82 -8.11
CA LYS A 197 2.25 -7.68 -6.68
C LYS A 197 1.73 -8.83 -5.84
N VAL A 198 0.72 -9.56 -6.33
CA VAL A 198 0.23 -10.80 -5.68
C VAL A 198 1.30 -11.90 -5.59
N LYS A 199 2.32 -11.84 -6.46
CA LYS A 199 3.50 -12.73 -6.43
C LYS A 199 4.74 -12.06 -5.85
N GLU A 200 4.88 -10.75 -6.04
CA GLU A 200 6.02 -9.99 -5.50
C GLU A 200 6.00 -9.93 -3.97
N LEU A 201 4.81 -9.88 -3.37
CA LEU A 201 4.59 -9.67 -1.95
C LEU A 201 4.11 -10.95 -1.25
N SER A 202 4.48 -11.11 0.03
CA SER A 202 4.19 -12.33 0.80
C SER A 202 2.74 -12.47 1.27
N GLY A 203 1.95 -11.39 1.25
CA GLY A 203 0.57 -11.39 1.71
C GLY A 203 0.10 -10.02 2.22
N PRO A 204 -1.12 -9.94 2.77
CA PRO A 204 -1.75 -8.69 3.17
C PRO A 204 -1.30 -8.11 4.52
N VAL A 205 -0.66 -8.91 5.38
CA VAL A 205 -0.25 -8.51 6.74
C VAL A 205 1.25 -8.68 6.92
N SER A 206 1.91 -7.67 7.51
CA SER A 206 3.37 -7.64 7.72
C SER A 206 4.15 -8.00 6.44
N THR A 207 3.73 -7.39 5.34
CA THR A 207 4.13 -7.73 3.99
C THR A 207 5.63 -7.57 3.76
N THR A 208 6.24 -8.58 3.15
CA THR A 208 7.64 -8.60 2.73
C THR A 208 7.75 -9.03 1.28
N TYR A 209 8.86 -8.70 0.62
CA TYR A 209 9.15 -9.21 -0.72
C TYR A 209 9.42 -10.72 -0.71
N THR A 210 8.83 -11.44 -1.66
CA THR A 210 9.17 -12.85 -1.92
C THR A 210 10.54 -12.96 -2.59
N VAL A 211 11.07 -14.17 -2.73
CA VAL A 211 12.32 -14.39 -3.50
C VAL A 211 12.12 -14.00 -4.96
N GLU A 212 11.00 -14.39 -5.57
CA GLU A 212 10.65 -14.01 -6.94
C GLU A 212 10.47 -12.49 -7.05
N GLY A 213 9.79 -11.86 -6.10
CA GLY A 213 9.61 -10.42 -6.04
C GLY A 213 10.93 -9.65 -5.99
N ASN A 214 11.87 -10.06 -5.12
CA ASN A 214 13.18 -9.42 -5.02
C ASN A 214 14.05 -9.60 -6.27
N LEU A 215 13.96 -10.76 -6.96
CA LEU A 215 14.82 -11.07 -8.09
C LEU A 215 14.26 -10.58 -9.43
N ILE A 216 12.93 -10.54 -9.58
CA ILE A 216 12.25 -10.33 -10.87
C ILE A 216 11.41 -9.03 -10.86
N GLY A 217 10.70 -8.77 -9.76
CA GLY A 217 9.79 -7.63 -9.62
C GLY A 217 8.43 -7.79 -10.34
N HIS A 218 7.40 -7.13 -9.83
CA HIS A 218 6.02 -7.27 -10.32
C HIS A 218 5.87 -6.91 -11.80
N ILE A 219 6.62 -5.93 -12.32
CA ILE A 219 6.56 -5.51 -13.73
C ILE A 219 6.87 -6.69 -14.66
N SER A 220 8.03 -7.33 -14.47
CA SER A 220 8.48 -8.44 -15.32
C SER A 220 7.62 -9.69 -15.13
N ILE A 221 7.18 -9.94 -13.88
CA ILE A 221 6.21 -11.00 -13.56
C ILE A 221 4.93 -10.78 -14.37
N MET A 222 4.40 -9.56 -14.35
CA MET A 222 3.10 -9.27 -14.94
C MET A 222 3.14 -9.27 -16.48
N VAL A 223 4.21 -8.77 -17.09
CA VAL A 223 4.45 -8.88 -18.54
C VAL A 223 4.45 -10.35 -18.96
N THR A 224 5.10 -11.23 -18.18
CA THR A 224 5.11 -12.68 -18.41
C THR A 224 3.71 -13.29 -18.28
N GLU A 225 2.94 -12.87 -17.28
CA GLU A 225 1.56 -13.34 -17.08
C GLU A 225 0.62 -12.89 -18.20
N ILE A 226 0.78 -11.67 -18.73
CA ILE A 226 0.02 -11.20 -19.90
C ILE A 226 0.31 -12.07 -21.13
N ALA A 227 1.58 -12.36 -21.41
CA ALA A 227 1.97 -13.20 -22.53
C ALA A 227 1.39 -14.63 -22.40
N LYS A 228 1.48 -15.24 -21.21
CA LYS A 228 0.90 -16.57 -20.94
C LYS A 228 -0.62 -16.57 -21.08
N ALA A 229 -1.30 -15.55 -20.55
CA ALA A 229 -2.76 -15.43 -20.68
C ALA A 229 -3.19 -15.33 -22.15
N ALA A 230 -2.45 -14.59 -22.97
CA ALA A 230 -2.72 -14.50 -24.40
C ALA A 230 -2.54 -15.87 -25.10
N GLU A 231 -1.47 -16.60 -24.79
CA GLU A 231 -1.24 -17.96 -25.31
C GLU A 231 -2.36 -18.93 -24.90
N GLU A 232 -2.72 -18.96 -23.62
CA GLU A 232 -3.82 -19.79 -23.08
C GLU A 232 -5.17 -19.50 -23.75
N LEU A 233 -5.41 -18.23 -24.13
CA LEU A 233 -6.65 -17.79 -24.76
C LEU A 233 -6.62 -17.87 -26.29
N GLY A 234 -5.50 -18.27 -26.90
CA GLY A 234 -5.29 -18.32 -28.34
C GLY A 234 -5.36 -16.94 -29.00
N ILE A 235 -4.87 -15.90 -28.32
CA ILE A 235 -4.86 -14.52 -28.79
C ILE A 235 -3.46 -14.17 -29.27
N ASP A 236 -3.31 -13.98 -30.58
CA ASP A 236 -2.11 -13.43 -31.21
C ASP A 236 -2.50 -12.12 -31.89
N SER A 237 -2.21 -10.99 -31.23
CA SER A 237 -2.66 -9.66 -31.67
C SER A 237 -1.74 -8.57 -31.14
N GLU A 238 -1.60 -7.47 -31.88
CA GLU A 238 -0.76 -6.34 -31.51
C GLU A 238 -1.18 -5.72 -30.17
N GLU A 239 -2.47 -5.74 -29.83
CA GLU A 239 -2.98 -5.21 -28.56
C GLU A 239 -2.31 -5.85 -27.34
N ILE A 240 -1.93 -7.13 -27.43
CA ILE A 240 -1.23 -7.83 -26.34
C ILE A 240 0.21 -7.33 -26.19
N LEU A 241 0.88 -7.02 -27.31
CA LEU A 241 2.22 -6.44 -27.28
C LEU A 241 2.18 -5.03 -26.67
N ILE A 242 1.20 -4.21 -27.08
CA ILE A 242 1.06 -2.85 -26.55
C ILE A 242 0.65 -2.88 -25.07
N LEU A 243 -0.23 -3.78 -24.65
CA LEU A 243 -0.61 -3.94 -23.26
C LEU A 243 0.58 -4.37 -22.37
N GLN A 244 1.43 -5.28 -22.87
CA GLN A 244 2.71 -5.58 -22.21
C GLN A 244 3.58 -4.33 -22.09
N HIS A 245 3.66 -3.50 -23.13
CA HIS A 245 4.43 -2.25 -23.09
C HIS A 245 3.89 -1.25 -22.07
N LEU A 246 2.57 -1.11 -21.94
CA LEU A 246 1.95 -0.27 -20.89
C LEU A 246 2.43 -0.70 -19.51
N VAL A 247 2.30 -1.99 -19.18
CA VAL A 247 2.75 -2.53 -17.88
C VAL A 247 4.27 -2.42 -17.72
N LEU A 248 5.05 -2.73 -18.76
CA LEU A 248 6.51 -2.66 -18.72
C LEU A 248 7.03 -1.24 -18.40
N SER A 249 6.33 -0.22 -18.90
CA SER A 249 6.79 1.17 -18.89
C SER A 249 6.09 2.08 -17.88
N HIS A 250 5.16 1.58 -17.07
CA HIS A 250 4.28 2.41 -16.25
C HIS A 250 5.00 3.23 -15.15
N HIS A 251 6.17 2.78 -14.65
CA HIS A 251 6.99 3.61 -13.77
C HIS A 251 7.76 4.72 -14.52
N GLY A 252 7.64 4.85 -15.84
CA GLY A 252 8.13 6.00 -16.61
C GLY A 252 9.62 5.98 -16.94
N LYS A 253 10.48 5.54 -15.99
CA LYS A 253 11.95 5.63 -16.10
C LYS A 253 12.65 4.38 -15.59
N GLY A 254 13.84 4.11 -16.15
CA GLY A 254 14.71 3.01 -15.71
C GLY A 254 15.10 3.09 -14.24
N GLU A 255 15.36 4.28 -13.73
CA GLU A 255 15.67 4.52 -12.31
C GLU A 255 14.50 4.17 -11.37
N TRP A 256 13.27 4.13 -11.89
CA TRP A 256 12.06 3.75 -11.14
C TRP A 256 11.67 2.29 -11.40
N GLY A 257 12.48 1.53 -12.14
CA GLY A 257 12.29 0.10 -12.36
C GLY A 257 11.70 -0.28 -13.72
N SER A 258 11.21 0.67 -14.52
CA SER A 258 10.69 0.38 -15.87
C SER A 258 11.81 0.09 -16.88
N PRO A 259 11.83 -1.08 -17.54
CA PRO A 259 12.87 -1.40 -18.53
C PRO A 259 12.89 -0.49 -19.76
N LYS A 260 11.75 0.15 -20.08
CA LYS A 260 11.58 1.10 -21.18
C LYS A 260 10.73 2.28 -20.71
N PRO A 261 10.95 3.50 -21.25
CA PRO A 261 10.01 4.60 -21.03
C PRO A 261 8.69 4.34 -21.77
N PRO A 262 7.60 5.04 -21.39
CA PRO A 262 6.37 5.03 -22.15
C PRO A 262 6.62 5.49 -23.60
N MET A 263 6.01 4.80 -24.56
CA MET A 263 6.18 5.08 -26.00
C MET A 263 4.85 5.12 -26.76
N VAL A 264 3.74 5.00 -26.02
CA VAL A 264 2.37 5.15 -26.52
C VAL A 264 1.61 6.04 -25.54
N LYS A 265 0.59 6.76 -26.04
CA LYS A 265 -0.12 7.79 -25.25
C LYS A 265 -0.70 7.22 -23.97
N GLU A 266 -1.26 6.02 -24.04
CA GLU A 266 -1.91 5.34 -22.93
C GLU A 266 -0.91 4.93 -21.85
N ALA A 267 0.31 4.54 -22.23
CA ALA A 267 1.38 4.25 -21.28
C ALA A 267 1.88 5.52 -20.57
N GLU A 268 1.98 6.63 -21.31
CA GLU A 268 2.37 7.93 -20.76
C GLU A 268 1.32 8.43 -19.75
N ILE A 269 0.05 8.30 -20.09
CA ILE A 269 -1.06 8.67 -19.21
C ILE A 269 -1.17 7.73 -18.01
N LEU A 270 -1.00 6.42 -18.18
CA LEU A 270 -0.94 5.46 -17.08
C LEU A 270 0.12 5.86 -16.06
N HIS A 271 1.33 6.20 -16.54
CA HIS A 271 2.41 6.68 -15.69
C HIS A 271 2.02 7.90 -14.85
N TYR A 272 1.40 8.91 -15.48
CA TYR A 272 0.97 10.10 -14.76
C TYR A 272 -0.17 9.84 -13.78
N ILE A 273 -1.11 8.97 -14.12
CA ILE A 273 -2.23 8.59 -13.25
C ILE A 273 -1.71 7.88 -12.00
N ASP A 274 -0.85 6.87 -12.17
CA ASP A 274 -0.21 6.13 -11.08
C ASP A 274 0.55 7.09 -10.15
N ASN A 275 1.40 7.93 -10.73
CA ASN A 275 2.20 8.89 -9.97
C ASN A 275 1.34 9.92 -9.21
N LEU A 276 0.25 10.38 -9.83
CA LEU A 276 -0.67 11.32 -9.20
C LEU A 276 -1.39 10.67 -8.02
N ASP A 277 -1.94 9.48 -8.21
CA ASP A 277 -2.68 8.76 -7.17
C ASP A 277 -1.79 8.46 -5.96
N ALA A 278 -0.61 7.88 -6.19
CA ALA A 278 0.34 7.57 -5.13
C ALA A 278 0.76 8.84 -4.35
N LYS A 279 1.01 9.96 -5.04
CA LYS A 279 1.38 11.23 -4.39
C LYS A 279 0.24 11.83 -3.60
N MET A 280 -0.98 11.82 -4.13
CA MET A 280 -2.15 12.34 -3.43
C MET A 280 -2.45 11.52 -2.18
N ASN A 281 -2.43 10.19 -2.28
CA ASN A 281 -2.62 9.31 -1.13
C ASN A 281 -1.60 9.59 -0.01
N MET A 282 -0.33 9.74 -0.36
CA MET A 282 0.73 10.07 0.62
C MET A 282 0.53 11.45 1.25
N MET A 283 0.11 12.46 0.48
CA MET A 283 -0.13 13.81 1.00
C MET A 283 -1.35 13.83 1.93
N ASP A 284 -2.44 13.20 1.54
CA ASP A 284 -3.69 13.15 2.31
C ASP A 284 -3.45 12.46 3.65
N ARG A 285 -2.83 11.27 3.65
CA ARG A 285 -2.44 10.55 4.88
C ARG A 285 -1.56 11.40 5.78
N ALA A 286 -0.57 12.08 5.22
CA ALA A 286 0.34 12.89 6.02
C ALA A 286 -0.36 14.12 6.62
N LEU A 287 -1.29 14.74 5.89
CA LEU A 287 -2.00 15.94 6.33
C LEU A 287 -3.16 15.63 7.29
N GLU A 288 -3.69 14.40 7.30
CA GLU A 288 -4.78 13.96 8.17
C GLU A 288 -4.47 14.26 9.64
N HIS A 289 -3.26 13.92 10.09
CA HIS A 289 -2.83 14.07 11.48
C HIS A 289 -2.18 15.42 11.82
N VAL A 290 -2.08 16.35 10.87
CA VAL A 290 -1.51 17.68 11.08
C VAL A 290 -2.59 18.65 11.54
N LYS A 291 -2.28 19.52 12.51
CA LYS A 291 -3.19 20.59 12.93
C LYS A 291 -3.17 21.72 11.89
N PRO A 292 -4.31 22.38 11.60
CA PRO A 292 -4.32 23.55 10.72
C PRO A 292 -3.33 24.61 11.22
N GLY A 293 -2.53 25.16 10.31
CA GLY A 293 -1.44 26.08 10.67
C GLY A 293 -0.08 25.41 10.88
N GLU A 294 0.01 24.08 10.82
CA GLU A 294 1.25 23.32 11.00
C GLU A 294 1.69 22.62 9.70
N TYR A 295 2.89 22.03 9.75
CA TYR A 295 3.50 21.28 8.65
C TYR A 295 3.57 19.79 8.98
N THR A 296 3.49 18.95 7.94
CA THR A 296 3.88 17.54 8.03
C THR A 296 5.38 17.43 8.33
N GLU A 297 5.80 16.28 8.85
CA GLU A 297 7.19 15.84 8.74
C GLU A 297 7.65 15.79 7.27
N ARG A 298 8.96 15.72 7.04
CA ARG A 298 9.50 15.58 5.68
C ARG A 298 9.22 14.18 5.17
N ILE A 299 8.66 14.10 3.97
CA ILE A 299 8.28 12.84 3.33
C ILE A 299 9.29 12.53 2.24
N PHE A 300 10.17 11.55 2.48
CA PHE A 300 11.28 11.22 1.59
C PHE A 300 10.83 10.92 0.16
N ALA A 301 9.78 10.10 0.00
CA ALA A 301 9.24 9.73 -1.30
C ALA A 301 8.52 10.88 -2.04
N LEU A 302 8.24 12.00 -1.36
CA LEU A 302 7.76 13.25 -1.97
C LEU A 302 8.87 14.30 -2.08
N GLU A 303 10.06 13.86 -2.48
CA GLU A 303 11.26 14.70 -2.66
C GLU A 303 11.71 15.37 -1.35
N ASN A 304 11.51 14.68 -0.23
CA ASN A 304 11.88 15.16 1.11
C ASN A 304 11.25 16.52 1.47
N ARG A 305 10.04 16.78 0.97
CA ARG A 305 9.25 17.99 1.23
C ARG A 305 8.36 17.83 2.47
N SER A 306 8.02 18.96 3.08
CA SER A 306 6.97 19.08 4.11
C SER A 306 5.79 19.83 3.52
N PHE A 307 4.57 19.47 3.92
CA PHE A 307 3.32 20.03 3.40
C PHE A 307 2.60 20.79 4.51
N TYR A 308 2.05 21.96 4.18
CA TYR A 308 1.35 22.83 5.12
C TYR A 308 -0.15 22.51 5.12
N LYS A 309 -0.77 22.42 6.30
CA LYS A 309 -2.24 22.32 6.40
C LYS A 309 -2.86 23.70 6.57
N PRO A 310 -3.60 24.22 5.57
CA PRO A 310 -4.15 25.57 5.64
C PRO A 310 -5.16 25.75 6.78
N THR A 311 -5.15 26.91 7.43
CA THR A 311 -6.02 27.22 8.57
C THR A 311 -7.51 27.28 8.21
N PHE A 312 -7.83 27.54 6.94
CA PHE A 312 -9.20 27.61 6.44
C PHE A 312 -9.79 26.23 6.08
N HIS A 313 -9.02 25.14 6.18
CA HIS A 313 -9.55 23.77 6.02
C HIS A 313 -10.30 23.26 7.28
N ASN A 314 -10.62 24.16 8.22
CA ASN A 314 -11.36 23.85 9.46
C ASN A 314 -12.90 23.98 9.32
N GLU A 315 -13.40 24.32 8.13
CA GLU A 315 -14.84 24.35 7.86
C GLU A 315 -15.29 23.00 7.27
N SER A 316 -15.56 22.07 8.18
CA SER A 316 -16.51 20.95 8.09
C SER A 316 -16.60 20.13 6.79
N SER A 317 -16.27 18.84 6.90
CA SER A 317 -17.11 17.73 6.41
C SER A 317 -16.88 16.52 7.31
#